data_AF-A0A2E0GFU8-F1
#
_entry.id   AF-A0A2E0GFU8-F1
#
_cell.length_a   1.000
_cell.length_b   1.000
_cell.length_c   1.000
_cell.angle_alpha   90.00
_cell.angle_beta   90.00
_cell.angle_gamma   90.00
#
_symmetry.space_group_name_H-M   'P 1'
#
loop_
_entity.id
_entity.type
_entity.pdbx_description
1 polymer ?
#
loop_
_entity_poly.entity_id
_entity_poly.type
_entity_poly.pdbx_seq_one_letter_code
_entity_poly.pdbx_strand_id
1 'polypeptide(L)' 'MRVTNGYSIDKSKLISFYFNGKRYKAFEGDTIASGLLANGIIFTSRSIKYHRPRGIFSHSFEEPNSLFE' A
#
# COMPACT_ATOMS: atom_id res chain seq x y z
N MET A 1 7.20 -4.08 -3.11
CA MET A 1 8.43 -3.36 -3.50
C MET A 1 8.14 -2.61 -4.78
N ARG A 2 8.60 -1.35 -4.93
CA ARG A 2 8.31 -0.55 -6.12
C ARG A 2 9.28 -0.90 -7.25
N VAL A 3 8.76 -1.12 -8.46
CA VAL A 3 9.57 -1.31 -9.66
C VAL A 3 10.15 0.02 -10.14
N THR A 4 11.40 -0.01 -10.61
CA THR A 4 12.15 1.17 -11.05
C THR A 4 11.64 1.74 -12.39
N ASN A 5 11.17 0.87 -13.30
CA ASN A 5 10.66 1.20 -14.63
C ASN A 5 9.16 0.87 -14.77
N GLY A 6 8.29 1.67 -14.13
CA GLY A 6 6.84 1.64 -14.33
C GLY A 6 6.34 2.99 -14.86
N TYR A 7 5.37 2.97 -15.77
CA TYR A 7 4.88 4.16 -16.49
C TYR A 7 3.69 4.86 -15.81
N SER A 8 3.20 4.36 -14.68
CA SER A 8 1.94 4.78 -14.09
C SER A 8 2.07 5.71 -12.88
N ILE A 9 3.28 6.22 -12.57
CA ILE A 9 3.51 7.12 -11.43
C ILE A 9 4.35 8.34 -11.84
N ASP A 10 3.98 9.51 -11.33
CA ASP A 10 4.75 10.75 -11.47
C ASP A 10 5.68 10.93 -10.26
N LYS A 11 6.96 10.61 -10.44
CA LYS A 11 7.99 10.72 -9.40
C LYS A 11 8.34 12.17 -9.04
N SER A 12 7.89 13.16 -9.81
CA SER A 12 8.14 14.57 -9.53
C SER A 12 7.17 15.14 -8.49
N LYS A 13 6.00 14.51 -8.32
CA LYS A 13 4.95 14.95 -7.40
C LYS A 13 4.82 14.02 -6.23
N LEU A 14 5.26 14.52 -5.08
CA LEU A 14 5.22 13.78 -3.83
C LEU A 14 3.92 14.09 -3.06
N ILE A 15 3.15 13.05 -2.78
CA ILE A 15 1.88 13.11 -2.04
C ILE A 15 2.08 12.53 -0.65
N SER A 16 1.42 13.09 0.36
CA SER A 16 1.38 12.53 1.70
C SER A 16 0.01 11.95 2.01
N PHE A 17 -0.02 10.77 2.61
CA PHE A 17 -1.25 10.13 3.08
C PHE A 17 -1.07 9.59 4.49
N TYR A 18 -2.17 9.33 5.18
CA TYR A 18 -2.16 8.73 6.52
C TYR A 18 -2.57 7.27 6.45
N PHE A 19 -1.85 6.42 7.17
CA PHE A 19 -2.19 5.03 7.39
C PHE A 19 -1.95 4.68 8.86
N ASN A 20 -2.98 4.16 9.53
CA ASN A 20 -2.96 3.89 10.98
C ASN A 20 -2.44 5.06 11.83
N GLY A 21 -2.89 6.28 11.52
CA GLY A 21 -2.50 7.51 12.22
C GLY A 21 -1.06 7.99 11.94
N LYS A 22 -0.28 7.26 11.12
CA LYS A 22 1.07 7.66 10.72
C LYS A 22 1.08 8.18 9.28
N ARG A 23 1.84 9.24 9.06
CA ARG A 23 1.99 9.88 7.75
C ARG A 23 3.06 9.18 6.92
N TYR A 24 2.71 8.85 5.68
CA TYR A 24 3.58 8.22 4.69
C TYR A 24 3.62 9.05 3.40
N LYS A 25 4.64 8.79 2.59
CA LYS A 25 4.89 9.50 1.32
C LYS A 25 4.68 8.55 0.16
N ALA A 26 3.95 8.99 -0.84
CA ALA A 26 3.76 8.30 -2.12
C ALA A 26 3.96 9.28 -3.28
N PHE A 27 3.92 8.79 -4.50
CA PHE A 27 3.94 9.61 -5.70
C PHE A 27 2.54 9.72 -6.30
N GLU A 28 2.27 10.78 -7.07
CA GLU A 28 1.02 10.86 -7.81
C GLU A 28 0.88 9.65 -8.75
N GLY A 29 -0.28 9.00 -8.74
CA GLY A 29 -0.54 7.75 -9.45
C GLY A 29 -0.28 6.47 -8.63
N ASP A 30 0.35 6.55 -7.46
CA ASP A 30 0.41 5.40 -6.56
C ASP A 30 -0.97 5.09 -5.98
N THR A 31 -1.30 3.79 -5.90
CA THR A 31 -2.39 3.31 -5.03
C THR A 31 -1.91 3.26 -3.58
N ILE A 32 -2.85 3.19 -2.62
CA ILE A 32 -2.50 3.01 -1.19
C ILE A 32 -1.61 1.76 -1.02
N ALA A 33 -1.94 0.66 -1.69
CA ALA A 33 -1.14 -0.55 -1.66
C ALA A 33 0.30 -0.34 -2.18
N SER A 34 0.46 0.32 -3.34
CA SER A 34 1.78 0.65 -3.90
C SER A 34 2.58 1.56 -2.96
N GLY A 35 1.93 2.60 -2.41
CA GLY A 35 2.51 3.53 -1.46
C GLY A 35 3.01 2.82 -0.19
N LEU A 36 2.19 1.95 0.40
CA LEU A 36 2.57 1.17 1.59
C LEU A 36 3.77 0.25 1.32
N LEU A 37 3.72 -0.52 0.22
CA LEU A 37 4.80 -1.41 -0.18
C LEU A 37 6.11 -0.67 -0.46
N ALA A 38 6.03 0.53 -1.00
CA ALA A 38 7.19 1.39 -1.23
C ALA A 38 7.79 1.98 0.05
N ASN A 39 6.98 2.16 1.08
CA ASN A 39 7.44 2.56 2.42
C ASN A 39 7.88 1.34 3.26
N GLY A 40 8.00 0.15 2.66
CA GLY A 40 8.43 -1.07 3.34
C GLY A 40 7.36 -1.72 4.22
N ILE A 41 6.10 -1.32 4.09
CA ILE A 41 4.99 -1.85 4.87
C ILE A 41 4.42 -3.07 4.16
N ILE A 42 4.72 -4.23 4.72
CA ILE A 42 4.25 -5.53 4.22
C ILE A 42 3.08 -6.04 5.07
N PHE A 43 3.06 -5.70 6.36
CA PHE A 43 1.98 -6.05 7.27
C PHE A 43 0.93 -4.94 7.28
N THR A 44 -0.26 -5.25 6.77
CA THR A 44 -1.36 -4.28 6.59
C THR A 44 -2.58 -4.62 7.44
N SER A 45 -2.80 -5.90 7.75
CA SER A 45 -3.97 -6.34 8.49
C SER A 45 -3.74 -7.67 9.21
N ARG A 46 -4.71 -8.10 10.01
CA ARG A 46 -4.75 -9.44 10.61
C ARG A 46 -5.95 -10.21 10.09
N SER A 47 -5.79 -11.52 9.91
CA SER A 47 -6.93 -12.39 9.60
C SER A 47 -8.00 -12.30 10.68
N ILE A 48 -9.26 -12.17 10.29
CA ILE A 48 -10.39 -12.08 11.21
C ILE A 48 -10.44 -13.30 12.14
N LYS A 49 -10.37 -14.52 11.60
CA LYS A 49 -10.55 -15.75 12.38
C LYS A 49 -9.33 -16.15 13.22
N TYR A 50 -8.13 -15.87 12.73
CA TYR A 50 -6.90 -16.46 13.29
C TYR A 50 -5.87 -15.43 13.78
N HIS A 51 -6.17 -14.12 13.66
CA HIS A 51 -5.27 -13.00 14.00
C HIS A 51 -3.85 -13.07 13.41
N ARG A 52 -3.66 -13.93 12.40
CA ARG A 52 -2.39 -14.12 11.71
C ARG A 52 -2.04 -12.86 10.92
N PRO A 53 -0.75 -12.49 10.89
CA PRO A 53 -0.33 -11.34 10.13
C PRO A 53 -0.62 -11.52 8.64
N ARG A 54 -1.19 -10.50 8.01
CA ARG A 54 -1.50 -10.44 6.58
C ARG A 54 -0.91 -9.19 5.97
N GLY A 55 -0.67 -9.30 4.66
CA GLY A 55 -0.16 -8.22 3.83
C GLY A 55 -0.97 -8.10 2.55
N ILE A 56 -0.55 -7.16 1.72
CA ILE A 56 -1.05 -6.98 0.35
C ILE A 56 -0.70 -8.23 -0.47
N PHE A 57 -1.68 -8.76 -1.18
CA PHE A 57 -1.58 -9.99 -1.96
C PHE A 57 -1.91 -9.78 -3.44
N SER A 58 -2.88 -8.92 -3.76
CA SER A 58 -3.32 -8.58 -5.11
C SER A 58 -3.19 -7.07 -5.36
N HIS A 59 -3.49 -6.66 -6.59
CA HIS A 59 -3.29 -5.30 -7.10
C HIS A 59 -4.61 -4.57 -7.40
N SER A 60 -5.75 -5.20 -7.13
CA SER A 60 -7.08 -4.72 -7.51
C SER A 60 -8.17 -5.23 -6.56
N PHE A 61 -9.43 -5.16 -6.98
CA PHE A 61 -10.62 -5.54 -6.19
C PHE A 61 -10.58 -6.97 -5.60
N GLU A 62 -9.83 -7.88 -6.23
CA GLU A 62 -9.66 -9.26 -5.72
C GLU A 62 -8.87 -9.35 -4.42
N GLU A 63 -8.32 -8.24 -3.90
CA GLU A 63 -7.54 -8.20 -2.66
C GLU A 63 -8.39 -8.59 -1.43
N PRO A 64 -8.12 -9.75 -0.79
CA PRO A 64 -8.93 -10.21 0.32
C PRO A 64 -8.42 -9.75 1.69
N ASN A 65 -7.18 -9.28 1.79
CA ASN A 65 -6.53 -9.05 3.08
C ASN A 65 -6.52 -7.58 3.49
N SER A 66 -6.37 -6.66 2.54
CA SER A 66 -5.99 -5.27 2.80
C SER A 66 -7.11 -4.29 2.42
N LEU A 67 -8.20 -4.33 3.19
CA LEU A 67 -9.29 -3.35 3.10
C LEU A 67 -8.97 -2.14 4.00
N PHE A 68 -9.15 -0.94 3.46
CA PHE A 68 -8.86 0.32 4.13
C PHE A 68 -10.12 1.21 4.11
N GLU A 69 -10.29 2.03 5.14
CA GLU A 69 -11.31 3.09 5.25
C GLU A 69 -10.69 4.46 4.98
#